data_AF-A0A7S2A3P8-F1
#
_entry.id   AF-A0A7S2A3P8-F1
#
_cell.length_a   1.000
_cell.length_b   1.000
_cell.length_c   1.000
_cell.angle_alpha   90.00
_cell.angle_beta   90.00
_cell.angle_gamma   90.00
#
_symmetry.space_group_name_H-M   'P 1'
#
loop_
_entity.id
_entity.type
_entity.pdbx_description
1 polymer ?
#
loop_
_entity_poly.entity_id
_entity_poly.type
_entity_poly.pdbx_seq_one_letter_code
_entity_poly.pdbx_strand_id
1 'polypeptide(L)'
;MQECFNRANAEAHKLDEAVARHFDRLGSNDTNSTVLQGNFSECGVCQSRMTLKQLTPGDHNAGNNQRRGNQSNRGGVVRRKILFCSTCSLGLPLPRGELSPMADPQAANRPFLCPICNYQVIKISRGEGYTGNGYQVCPKCFSDPPSEHGGSLAGDFQCFVCTHATCSLAGGTRGGDVEVYPCPYCQAGGGEAGKVNLRKTSRGYVLSCNATTAGARCTYALWLPKESRSVSVGTDPNSTGEQTEGGGQEEMASLCRRCSSGDKTVRKLKFVWKPGSVPPHYGREYVGCVLCDDMLRSDMGIRLPPPPNQVRTRQPNRQGRVQGGRGRGRGRGAAAANRVASRPRGNTGGTSCYKCGQTGHFANSCPNN
;
A
#
# COMPACT_ATOMS: atom_id res chain seq x y z
N MET A 1 -13.42 -31.92 21.69
CA MET A 1 -13.04 -31.28 20.40
C MET A 1 -11.79 -30.40 20.54
N GLN A 2 -11.71 -29.51 21.54
CA GLN A 2 -10.53 -28.67 21.80
C GLN A 2 -9.24 -29.48 22.01
N GLU A 3 -9.31 -30.58 22.75
CA GLU A 3 -8.17 -31.46 23.00
C GLU A 3 -7.63 -32.15 21.74
N CYS A 4 -8.52 -32.60 20.85
CA CYS A 4 -8.15 -33.15 19.54
C CYS A 4 -7.49 -32.10 18.65
N PHE A 5 -8.00 -30.85 18.67
CA PHE A 5 -7.43 -29.73 17.93
C PHE A 5 -6.03 -29.40 18.43
N ASN A 6 -5.84 -29.28 19.75
CA ASN A 6 -4.53 -28.98 20.34
C ASN A 6 -3.50 -30.08 20.04
N ARG A 7 -3.91 -31.36 20.09
CA ARG A 7 -3.03 -32.48 19.73
C ARG A 7 -2.67 -32.48 18.24
N ALA A 8 -3.64 -32.24 17.36
CA ALA A 8 -3.38 -32.12 15.93
C ALA A 8 -2.44 -30.95 15.61
N ASN A 9 -2.58 -29.82 16.31
CA ASN A 9 -1.72 -28.65 16.12
C ASN A 9 -0.29 -28.92 16.64
N ALA A 10 -0.15 -29.57 17.80
CA ALA A 10 1.14 -29.97 18.35
C ALA A 10 1.88 -30.98 17.44
N GLU A 11 1.14 -31.85 16.76
CA GLU A 11 1.68 -32.88 15.86
C GLU A 11 1.75 -32.46 14.39
N ALA A 12 1.42 -31.21 14.04
CA ALA A 12 1.40 -30.75 12.66
C ALA A 12 2.75 -30.94 11.94
N HIS A 13 3.87 -30.82 12.67
CA HIS A 13 5.22 -31.06 12.15
C HIS A 13 5.43 -32.48 11.59
N LYS A 14 4.69 -33.50 12.08
CA LYS A 14 4.75 -34.88 11.57
C LYS A 14 4.21 -34.99 10.16
N LEU A 15 3.26 -34.12 9.78
CA LEU A 15 2.77 -34.03 8.42
C LEU A 15 3.86 -33.50 7.49
N ASP A 16 4.55 -32.42 7.89
CA ASP A 16 5.65 -31.86 7.11
C ASP A 16 6.79 -32.88 6.92
N GLU A 17 7.12 -33.65 7.96
CA GLU A 17 8.09 -34.74 7.90
C GLU A 17 7.63 -35.89 6.98
N ALA A 18 6.36 -36.26 7.01
CA ALA A 18 5.79 -37.26 6.11
C ALA A 18 5.76 -36.79 4.64
N VAL A 19 5.40 -35.53 4.40
CA VAL A 19 5.41 -34.90 3.07
C VAL A 19 6.84 -34.81 2.55
N ALA A 20 7.81 -34.41 3.37
CA ALA A 20 9.22 -34.33 2.98
C ALA A 20 9.82 -35.70 2.57
N ARG A 21 9.25 -36.82 3.01
CA ARG A 21 9.66 -38.17 2.58
C ARG A 21 9.16 -38.54 1.18
N HIS A 22 8.07 -37.93 0.71
CA HIS A 22 7.44 -38.25 -0.57
C HIS A 22 7.59 -37.15 -1.63
N PHE A 23 7.89 -35.92 -1.22
CA PHE A 23 8.04 -34.78 -2.12
C PHE A 23 9.45 -34.21 -2.00
N ASP A 24 10.16 -34.21 -3.13
CA ASP A 24 11.46 -33.57 -3.23
C ASP A 24 11.35 -32.08 -2.92
N ARG A 25 12.25 -31.57 -2.07
CA ARG A 25 12.31 -30.14 -1.79
C ARG A 25 12.64 -29.39 -3.08
N LEU A 26 11.95 -28.27 -3.30
CA LEU A 26 12.10 -27.42 -4.50
C LEU A 26 13.59 -27.17 -4.83
N GLY A 27 14.00 -27.56 -6.04
CA GLY A 27 15.36 -27.34 -6.55
C GLY A 27 16.45 -28.30 -6.07
N SER A 28 16.11 -29.30 -5.25
CA SER A 28 17.06 -30.32 -4.80
C SER A 28 17.46 -31.29 -5.91
N ASN A 29 16.56 -31.52 -6.87
CA ASN A 29 16.80 -32.39 -8.02
C ASN A 29 17.09 -31.57 -9.28
N ASP A 30 18.22 -31.88 -9.92
CA ASP A 30 18.65 -31.24 -11.17
C ASP A 30 17.89 -31.77 -12.41
N THR A 31 17.06 -32.80 -12.23
CA THR A 31 16.22 -33.36 -13.32
C THR A 31 15.16 -32.35 -13.81
N ASN A 32 14.62 -31.55 -12.89
CA ASN A 32 13.56 -30.58 -13.18
C ASN A 32 14.05 -29.12 -13.10
N SER A 33 15.36 -28.90 -12.99
CA SER A 33 15.91 -27.56 -12.90
C SER A 33 17.29 -27.43 -13.55
N THR A 34 17.52 -26.32 -14.26
CA THR A 34 18.82 -25.98 -14.82
C THR A 34 19.51 -24.94 -13.96
N VAL A 35 20.79 -25.11 -13.69
CA VAL A 35 21.59 -24.10 -12.98
C VAL A 35 21.85 -22.93 -13.92
N LEU A 36 21.38 -21.74 -13.55
CA LEU A 36 21.68 -20.50 -14.29
C LEU A 36 22.97 -19.85 -13.79
N GLN A 37 23.14 -19.76 -12.47
CA GLN A 37 24.29 -19.10 -11.87
C GLN A 37 24.60 -19.69 -10.50
N GLY A 38 25.83 -20.17 -10.32
CA GLY A 38 26.37 -20.54 -9.02
C GLY A 38 26.74 -19.31 -8.18
N ASN A 39 26.74 -19.47 -6.87
CA ASN A 39 27.15 -18.43 -5.91
C ASN A 39 26.44 -17.07 -6.05
N PHE A 40 25.17 -17.11 -6.45
CA PHE A 40 24.36 -15.94 -6.81
C PHE A 40 24.03 -15.05 -5.62
N SER A 41 23.56 -15.61 -4.51
CA SER A 41 23.14 -14.84 -3.32
C SER A 41 23.52 -15.52 -2.01
N GLU A 42 23.42 -14.83 -0.88
CA GLU A 42 23.72 -15.39 0.46
C GLU A 42 22.47 -15.92 1.18
N CYS A 43 22.60 -17.12 1.75
CA CYS A 43 21.56 -17.75 2.56
C CYS A 43 21.48 -17.11 3.96
N GLY A 44 20.29 -16.74 4.41
CA GLY A 44 20.11 -16.16 5.74
C GLY A 44 20.26 -17.14 6.91
N VAL A 45 20.26 -18.45 6.64
CA VAL A 45 20.35 -19.49 7.69
C VAL A 45 21.78 -19.93 7.92
N CYS A 46 22.48 -20.35 6.86
CA CYS A 46 23.85 -20.88 6.96
C CYS A 46 24.93 -19.92 6.42
N GLN A 47 24.56 -18.74 5.93
CA GLN A 47 25.46 -17.75 5.30
C GLN A 47 26.27 -18.28 4.11
N SER A 48 25.95 -19.49 3.65
CA SER A 48 26.55 -20.08 2.47
C SER A 48 25.96 -19.48 1.20
N ARG A 49 26.72 -19.57 0.13
CA ARG A 49 26.31 -19.10 -1.19
C ARG A 49 25.20 -20.00 -1.77
N MET A 50 24.17 -19.38 -2.31
CA MET A 50 23.02 -20.00 -2.95
C MET A 50 23.17 -19.97 -4.47
N THR A 51 22.61 -20.98 -5.13
CA THR A 51 22.62 -21.12 -6.58
C THR A 51 21.28 -20.70 -7.16
N LEU A 52 21.31 -19.88 -8.20
CA LEU A 52 20.14 -19.55 -8.99
C LEU A 52 19.88 -20.67 -9.99
N LYS A 53 18.71 -21.30 -9.89
CA LYS A 53 18.24 -22.33 -10.82
C LYS A 53 16.96 -21.87 -11.52
N GLN A 54 16.75 -22.35 -12.74
CA GLN A 54 15.52 -22.19 -13.50
C GLN A 54 14.80 -23.53 -13.56
N LEU A 55 13.52 -23.55 -13.20
CA LEU A 55 12.72 -24.76 -13.29
C LEU A 55 12.42 -25.06 -14.77
N THR A 56 12.69 -26.29 -15.18
CA THR A 56 12.28 -26.81 -16.47
C THR A 56 10.75 -26.84 -16.50
N PRO A 57 10.09 -26.47 -17.61
CA PRO A 57 8.65 -26.66 -17.73
C PRO A 57 8.32 -28.15 -17.71
N GLY A 58 7.95 -28.67 -16.55
CA GLY A 58 7.36 -29.99 -16.41
C GLY A 58 5.83 -29.90 -16.49
N ASP A 59 5.20 -30.88 -17.13
CA ASP A 59 3.75 -31.05 -17.34
C ASP A 59 2.92 -31.26 -16.04
N HIS A 60 3.43 -30.84 -14.88
CA HIS A 60 2.76 -31.01 -13.61
C HIS A 60 2.48 -29.66 -12.95
N ASN A 61 1.19 -29.31 -13.02
CA ASN A 61 0.45 -28.52 -12.05
C ASN A 61 1.24 -27.34 -11.48
N ALA A 62 1.36 -26.28 -12.29
CA ALA A 62 1.47 -24.94 -11.74
C ALA A 62 0.28 -24.76 -10.79
N GLY A 63 0.52 -25.01 -9.50
CA GLY A 63 -0.46 -24.88 -8.44
C GLY A 63 -1.29 -23.63 -8.67
N ASN A 64 -2.59 -23.87 -8.66
CA ASN A 64 -3.72 -23.07 -9.10
C ASN A 64 -3.76 -21.64 -8.50
N ASN A 65 -2.75 -20.82 -8.77
CA ASN A 65 -2.76 -19.37 -8.59
C ASN A 65 -3.04 -18.67 -9.92
N GLN A 66 -3.96 -19.26 -10.69
CA GLN A 66 -4.67 -18.59 -11.77
C GLN A 66 -5.71 -17.64 -11.17
N ARG A 67 -5.27 -16.65 -10.40
CA ARG A 67 -6.15 -15.55 -10.00
C ARG A 67 -6.16 -14.52 -11.12
N ARG A 68 -7.27 -14.55 -11.86
CA ARG A 68 -7.77 -13.61 -12.89
C ARG A 68 -7.09 -12.24 -12.90
N GLY A 69 -5.88 -12.19 -13.44
CA GLY A 69 -5.29 -11.00 -14.04
C GLY A 69 -5.64 -11.02 -15.52
N ASN A 70 -6.45 -10.05 -15.94
CA ASN A 70 -6.81 -9.67 -17.31
C ASN A 70 -6.24 -10.56 -18.44
N GLN A 71 -7.10 -11.40 -19.03
CA GLN A 71 -6.82 -12.21 -20.21
C GLN A 71 -6.62 -11.32 -21.44
N SER A 72 -5.41 -10.80 -21.61
CA SER A 72 -4.96 -10.23 -22.88
C SER A 72 -3.45 -10.36 -23.04
N ASN A 73 -2.92 -11.58 -22.90
CA ASN A 73 -1.76 -11.97 -23.70
C ASN A 73 -1.58 -13.50 -23.72
N ARG A 74 -1.84 -14.09 -24.89
CA ARG A 74 -1.30 -15.40 -25.27
C ARG A 74 0.19 -15.19 -25.57
N GLY A 75 1.08 -15.95 -24.91
CA GLY A 75 2.46 -16.12 -25.38
C GLY A 75 3.50 -16.25 -24.28
N GLY A 76 3.95 -17.48 -24.02
CA GLY A 76 5.19 -17.78 -23.28
C GLY A 76 4.97 -18.64 -22.03
N VAL A 77 5.51 -19.85 -22.04
CA VAL A 77 5.70 -20.67 -20.83
C VAL A 77 6.66 -19.92 -19.91
N VAL A 78 6.14 -19.34 -18.82
CA VAL A 78 6.99 -18.57 -17.92
C VAL A 78 7.77 -19.51 -17.00
N ARG A 79 9.05 -19.67 -17.34
CA ARG A 79 10.02 -20.44 -16.58
C ARG A 79 10.29 -19.76 -15.24
N ARG A 80 9.86 -20.38 -14.14
CA ARG A 80 10.07 -19.85 -12.79
C ARG A 80 11.52 -20.04 -12.38
N LYS A 81 12.07 -19.06 -11.67
CA LYS A 81 13.40 -19.14 -11.08
C LYS A 81 13.30 -19.41 -9.58
N ILE A 82 14.31 -20.10 -9.05
CA ILE A 82 14.41 -20.45 -7.65
C ILE A 82 15.84 -20.21 -7.15
N LEU A 83 15.97 -19.83 -5.88
CA LEU A 83 17.26 -19.86 -5.19
C LEU A 83 17.35 -21.13 -4.38
N PHE A 84 18.41 -21.90 -4.61
CA PHE A 84 18.66 -23.14 -3.91
C PHE A 84 19.92 -23.02 -3.04
N CYS A 85 19.79 -23.34 -1.76
CA CYS A 85 20.93 -23.52 -0.86
C CYS A 85 21.25 -25.01 -0.75
N SER A 86 22.46 -25.42 -1.13
CA SER A 86 22.93 -26.80 -0.99
C SER A 86 23.08 -27.20 0.49
N THR A 87 23.66 -26.33 1.32
CA THR A 87 23.90 -26.57 2.74
C THR A 87 22.61 -26.77 3.54
N CYS A 88 21.57 -25.97 3.26
CA CYS A 88 20.27 -26.07 3.94
C CYS A 88 19.27 -26.99 3.21
N SER A 89 19.60 -27.42 2.00
CA SER A 89 18.68 -28.10 1.08
C SER A 89 17.32 -27.38 1.01
N LEU A 90 17.35 -26.06 0.76
CA LEU A 90 16.17 -25.20 0.74
C LEU A 90 16.07 -24.45 -0.58
N GLY A 91 14.91 -24.56 -1.25
CA GLY A 91 14.55 -23.82 -2.45
C GLY A 91 13.54 -22.72 -2.17
N LEU A 92 13.86 -21.48 -2.57
CA LEU A 92 12.99 -20.32 -2.44
C LEU A 92 12.58 -19.82 -3.83
N PRO A 93 11.28 -19.83 -4.18
CA PRO A 93 10.81 -19.27 -5.44
C PRO A 93 11.06 -17.77 -5.52
N LEU A 94 11.38 -17.31 -6.72
CA LEU A 94 11.55 -15.89 -7.02
C LEU A 94 10.49 -15.40 -8.01
N PRO A 95 10.13 -14.11 -7.93
CA PRO A 95 9.23 -13.52 -8.90
C PRO A 95 9.89 -13.41 -10.28
N ARG A 96 9.07 -13.10 -11.28
CA ARG A 96 9.49 -12.93 -12.67
C ARG A 96 10.31 -11.65 -12.83
N GLY A 97 11.36 -11.73 -13.65
CA GLY A 97 12.21 -10.59 -13.99
C GLY A 97 13.66 -10.98 -14.16
N GLU A 98 14.47 -10.01 -14.56
CA GLU A 98 15.91 -10.14 -14.45
C GLU A 98 16.31 -9.95 -12.99
N LEU A 99 17.18 -10.83 -12.50
CA LEU A 99 17.50 -10.94 -11.08
C LEU A 99 18.94 -10.53 -10.85
N SER A 100 19.18 -9.71 -9.83
CA SER A 100 20.53 -9.38 -9.38
C SER A 100 20.61 -9.37 -7.86
N PRO A 101 21.67 -9.92 -7.25
CA PRO A 101 21.86 -9.84 -5.80
C PRO A 101 22.09 -8.38 -5.40
N MET A 102 21.43 -7.93 -4.34
CA MET A 102 21.57 -6.56 -3.87
C MET A 102 22.82 -6.42 -2.99
N ALA A 103 23.61 -5.39 -3.28
CA ALA A 103 24.68 -4.90 -2.41
C ALA A 103 24.16 -3.78 -1.51
N ASP A 104 24.81 -3.61 -0.35
CA ASP A 104 24.49 -2.55 0.60
C ASP A 104 24.80 -1.17 -0.03
N PRO A 105 23.83 -0.23 -0.05
CA PRO A 105 24.05 1.13 -0.53
C PRO A 105 25.19 1.88 0.18
N GLN A 106 25.46 1.56 1.45
CA GLN A 106 26.51 2.20 2.26
C GLN A 106 27.85 1.48 2.14
N ALA A 107 27.84 0.21 1.74
CA ALA A 107 29.03 -0.62 1.60
C ALA A 107 28.89 -1.50 0.35
N ALA A 108 29.25 -0.95 -0.81
CA ALA A 108 29.04 -1.59 -2.12
C ALA A 108 29.62 -3.01 -2.25
N ASN A 109 30.58 -3.39 -1.40
CA ASN A 109 31.20 -4.71 -1.39
C ASN A 109 30.54 -5.71 -0.40
N ARG A 110 29.46 -5.32 0.27
CA ARG A 110 28.75 -6.16 1.23
C ARG A 110 27.34 -6.49 0.72
N PRO A 111 26.84 -7.72 0.96
CA PRO A 111 25.48 -8.08 0.62
C PRO A 111 24.48 -7.31 1.48
N PHE A 112 23.39 -6.83 0.88
CA PHE A 112 22.30 -6.24 1.65
C PHE A 112 21.42 -7.36 2.21
N LEU A 113 21.47 -7.56 3.53
CA LEU A 113 20.73 -8.61 4.23
C LEU A 113 19.41 -8.08 4.78
N CYS A 114 18.35 -8.88 4.67
CA CYS A 114 17.05 -8.55 5.26
C CYS A 114 17.13 -8.62 6.80
N PRO A 115 16.78 -7.56 7.56
CA PRO A 115 16.87 -7.59 9.02
C PRO A 115 15.93 -8.58 9.72
N ILE A 116 14.92 -9.10 9.01
CA ILE A 116 13.95 -10.05 9.57
C ILE A 116 14.49 -11.48 9.54
N CYS A 117 15.13 -11.87 8.45
CA CYS A 117 15.48 -13.28 8.18
C CYS A 117 16.90 -13.49 7.68
N ASN A 118 17.71 -12.42 7.60
CA ASN A 118 19.11 -12.39 7.17
C ASN A 118 19.42 -12.87 5.75
N TYR A 119 18.41 -13.18 4.93
CA TYR A 119 18.65 -13.52 3.52
C TYR A 119 19.08 -12.28 2.73
N GLN A 120 20.01 -12.47 1.79
CA GLN A 120 20.37 -11.42 0.87
C GLN A 120 19.17 -11.02 -0.01
N VAL A 121 18.91 -9.73 -0.09
CA VAL A 121 17.82 -9.17 -0.91
C VAL A 121 18.18 -9.26 -2.38
N ILE A 122 17.18 -9.54 -3.22
CA ILE A 122 17.31 -9.62 -4.67
C ILE A 122 16.61 -8.44 -5.31
N LYS A 123 17.28 -7.81 -6.26
CA LYS A 123 16.72 -6.76 -7.11
C LYS A 123 16.13 -7.41 -8.37
N ILE A 124 14.89 -7.04 -8.66
CA ILE A 124 14.13 -7.44 -9.83
C ILE A 124 14.15 -6.27 -10.81
N SER A 125 14.73 -6.47 -12.01
CA SER A 125 14.72 -5.51 -13.12
C SER A 125 13.80 -5.97 -14.26
N ARG A 126 13.52 -5.04 -15.17
CA ARG A 126 12.75 -5.28 -16.39
C ARG A 126 13.43 -6.38 -17.22
N GLY A 127 12.70 -7.45 -17.50
CA GLY A 127 13.20 -8.63 -18.21
C GLY A 127 12.23 -9.79 -18.10
N GLU A 128 12.36 -10.80 -18.96
CA GLU A 128 11.58 -12.06 -18.87
C GLU A 128 10.05 -11.88 -18.75
N GLY A 129 9.51 -10.91 -19.49
CA GLY A 129 8.07 -10.60 -19.49
C GLY A 129 7.61 -9.70 -18.34
N TYR A 130 8.49 -9.29 -17.41
CA TYR A 130 8.22 -8.22 -16.45
C TYR A 130 8.54 -6.85 -17.07
N THR A 131 7.54 -5.98 -17.14
CA THR A 131 7.64 -4.64 -17.76
C THR A 131 7.69 -3.48 -16.76
N GLY A 132 7.57 -3.76 -15.46
CA GLY A 132 7.56 -2.74 -14.42
C GLY A 132 8.92 -2.05 -14.20
N ASN A 133 8.94 -1.07 -13.30
CA ASN A 133 10.11 -0.22 -13.03
C ASN A 133 11.18 -0.90 -12.16
N GLY A 134 10.97 -2.17 -11.80
CA GLY A 134 11.82 -2.92 -10.90
C GLY A 134 11.52 -2.66 -9.43
N TYR A 135 11.86 -3.64 -8.60
CA TYR A 135 11.62 -3.61 -7.15
C TYR A 135 12.61 -4.56 -6.44
N GLN A 136 12.64 -4.50 -5.12
CA GLN A 136 13.48 -5.38 -4.30
C GLN A 136 12.60 -6.38 -3.56
N VAL A 137 13.11 -7.60 -3.40
CA VAL A 137 12.43 -8.69 -2.75
C VAL A 137 13.38 -9.50 -1.88
N CYS A 138 12.94 -9.85 -0.67
CA CYS A 138 13.63 -10.83 0.15
C CYS A 138 13.10 -12.23 -0.22
N PRO A 139 13.95 -13.19 -0.60
CA PRO A 139 13.50 -14.52 -1.04
C PRO A 139 12.64 -15.26 0.00
N LYS A 140 13.05 -15.19 1.27
CA LYS A 140 12.32 -15.85 2.37
C LYS A 140 11.00 -15.13 2.65
N CYS A 141 11.01 -13.81 2.79
CA CYS A 141 9.76 -13.06 3.05
C CYS A 141 8.79 -13.09 1.86
N PHE A 142 9.26 -13.29 0.63
CA PHE A 142 8.38 -13.46 -0.52
C PHE A 142 7.66 -14.80 -0.51
N SER A 143 8.38 -15.85 -0.15
CA SER A 143 7.84 -17.21 -0.06
C SER A 143 6.99 -17.41 1.20
N ASP A 144 7.37 -16.71 2.27
CA ASP A 144 6.81 -16.84 3.62
C ASP A 144 6.69 -15.43 4.23
N PRO A 145 5.62 -14.68 3.87
CA PRO A 145 5.48 -13.28 4.23
C PRO A 145 5.18 -13.11 5.72
N PRO A 146 6.01 -12.34 6.47
CA PRO A 146 5.82 -12.15 7.90
C PRO A 146 4.55 -11.34 8.18
N SER A 147 3.56 -11.95 8.83
CA SER A 147 2.28 -11.32 9.20
C SER A 147 2.49 -10.05 10.03
N GLU A 148 3.44 -10.07 10.97
CA GLU A 148 3.77 -8.93 11.83
C GLU A 148 4.35 -7.72 11.08
N HIS A 149 4.92 -7.94 9.89
CA HIS A 149 5.64 -6.93 9.13
C HIS A 149 4.97 -6.56 7.80
N GLY A 150 3.64 -6.73 7.70
CA GLY A 150 2.83 -6.34 6.55
C GLY A 150 2.65 -7.45 5.51
N GLY A 151 2.88 -8.71 5.90
CA GLY A 151 2.64 -9.87 5.07
C GLY A 151 1.15 -10.16 4.92
N SER A 152 0.66 -10.16 3.68
CA SER A 152 -0.62 -10.79 3.34
C SER A 152 -0.34 -12.11 2.64
N LEU A 153 -1.08 -13.17 2.98
CA LEU A 153 -1.02 -14.50 2.34
C LEU A 153 -1.31 -14.47 0.82
N ALA A 154 -1.66 -13.31 0.27
CA ALA A 154 -1.94 -13.07 -1.14
C ALA A 154 -0.70 -13.12 -2.07
N GLY A 155 0.52 -13.25 -1.55
CA GLY A 155 1.65 -13.82 -2.31
C GLY A 155 2.58 -12.87 -3.09
N ASP A 156 2.55 -11.55 -2.85
CA ASP A 156 3.46 -10.59 -3.50
C ASP A 156 4.18 -9.68 -2.47
N PHE A 157 4.86 -10.27 -1.49
CA PHE A 157 5.55 -9.51 -0.45
C PHE A 157 6.86 -8.90 -0.96
N GLN A 158 6.78 -7.64 -1.37
CA GLN A 158 7.91 -6.83 -1.84
C GLN A 158 8.55 -6.12 -0.65
N CYS A 159 9.86 -5.86 -0.69
CA CYS A 159 10.56 -5.23 0.43
C CYS A 159 9.96 -3.87 0.81
N PHE A 160 9.37 -3.13 -0.12
CA PHE A 160 8.70 -1.87 0.19
C PHE A 160 7.43 -2.03 1.03
N VAL A 161 6.78 -3.20 1.00
CA VAL A 161 5.57 -3.48 1.81
C VAL A 161 5.95 -3.76 3.26
N CYS A 162 7.20 -4.19 3.49
CA CYS A 162 7.74 -4.42 4.81
C CYS A 162 7.55 -3.22 5.72
N THR A 163 7.19 -3.47 6.98
CA THR A 163 6.99 -2.45 8.02
C THR A 163 8.07 -2.50 9.10
N HIS A 164 9.10 -3.35 8.94
CA HIS A 164 10.19 -3.51 9.90
C HIS A 164 11.01 -2.23 10.04
N ALA A 165 11.13 -1.72 11.26
CA ALA A 165 11.68 -0.40 11.54
C ALA A 165 13.17 -0.23 11.14
N THR A 166 13.96 -1.30 11.18
CA THR A 166 15.39 -1.25 10.82
C THR A 166 15.66 -1.60 9.35
N CYS A 167 14.64 -1.98 8.59
CA CYS A 167 14.80 -2.30 7.18
C CYS A 167 14.82 -1.00 6.37
N SER A 168 15.95 -0.65 5.75
CA SER A 168 16.05 0.56 4.92
C SER A 168 15.20 0.49 3.64
N LEU A 169 14.80 -0.71 3.23
CA LEU A 169 13.89 -0.94 2.10
C LEU A 169 12.41 -0.93 2.50
N ALA A 170 12.09 -0.91 3.80
CA ALA A 170 10.72 -0.86 4.28
C ALA A 170 10.08 0.51 3.99
N GLY A 171 9.06 0.51 3.12
CA GLY A 171 8.20 1.67 2.86
C GLY A 171 6.81 1.52 3.49
N GLY A 172 6.50 0.34 4.03
CA GLY A 172 5.20 -0.03 4.52
C GLY A 172 4.85 0.70 5.80
N THR A 173 3.56 0.76 6.09
CA THR A 173 3.05 1.23 7.37
C THR A 173 2.37 0.07 8.08
N ARG A 174 2.64 -0.12 9.37
CA ARG A 174 2.03 -1.21 10.16
C ARG A 174 0.50 -1.07 10.14
N GLY A 175 -0.17 -2.11 9.65
CA GLY A 175 -1.61 -2.13 9.40
C GLY A 175 -2.08 -1.28 8.22
N GLY A 176 -1.19 -0.91 7.28
CA GLY A 176 -1.55 -0.15 6.08
C GLY A 176 -2.41 -0.92 5.09
N ASP A 177 -2.39 -2.23 5.12
CA ASP A 177 -3.28 -3.15 4.41
C ASP A 177 -4.64 -3.32 5.10
N VAL A 178 -4.71 -3.00 6.39
CA VAL A 178 -5.94 -3.09 7.18
C VAL A 178 -6.84 -1.89 6.91
N GLU A 179 -8.12 -2.17 6.67
CA GLU A 179 -9.15 -1.16 6.52
C GLU A 179 -9.34 -0.41 7.84
N VAL A 180 -9.13 0.91 7.82
CA VAL A 180 -9.34 1.77 9.00
C VAL A 180 -10.82 2.10 9.14
N TYR A 181 -11.50 2.42 8.03
CA TYR A 181 -12.94 2.60 7.95
C TYR A 181 -13.40 2.59 6.49
N PRO A 182 -14.69 2.35 6.21
CA PRO A 182 -15.20 2.37 4.85
C PRO A 182 -15.25 3.80 4.29
N CYS A 183 -14.95 3.95 3.01
CA CYS A 183 -14.83 5.23 2.33
C CYS A 183 -16.20 5.92 2.22
N PRO A 184 -16.36 7.14 2.80
CA PRO A 184 -17.61 7.89 2.72
C PRO A 184 -18.02 8.24 1.29
N TYR A 185 -17.06 8.36 0.38
CA TYR A 185 -17.32 8.76 -1.01
C TYR A 185 -17.84 7.58 -1.83
N CYS A 186 -17.25 6.40 -1.65
CA CYS A 186 -17.64 5.19 -2.37
C CYS A 186 -18.96 4.62 -1.83
N GLN A 187 -19.18 4.69 -0.50
CA GLN A 187 -20.45 4.27 0.10
C GLN A 187 -21.64 5.07 -0.44
N ALA A 188 -21.48 6.37 -0.68
CA ALA A 188 -22.53 7.22 -1.24
C ALA A 188 -22.76 7.00 -2.76
N GLY A 189 -21.78 6.43 -3.46
CA GLY A 189 -21.77 6.30 -4.92
C GLY A 189 -22.40 5.02 -5.47
N GLY A 190 -22.96 4.14 -4.63
CA GLY A 190 -23.62 2.89 -5.04
C GLY A 190 -22.69 1.85 -5.70
N GLY A 191 -21.37 2.03 -5.60
CA GLY A 191 -20.36 1.11 -6.14
C GLY A 191 -19.77 0.16 -5.10
N GLU A 192 -18.73 -0.58 -5.49
CA GLU A 192 -17.95 -1.45 -4.60
C GLU A 192 -17.48 -0.66 -3.36
N ALA A 193 -17.67 -1.22 -2.16
CA ALA A 193 -17.40 -0.54 -0.90
C ALA A 193 -15.91 -0.22 -0.77
N GLY A 194 -15.52 0.99 -1.15
CA GLY A 194 -14.14 1.43 -1.09
C GLY A 194 -13.62 1.47 0.35
N LYS A 195 -12.38 1.06 0.55
CA LYS A 195 -11.77 0.93 1.88
C LYS A 195 -10.74 2.02 2.08
N VAL A 196 -10.75 2.67 3.24
CA VAL A 196 -9.74 3.67 3.60
C VAL A 196 -8.61 2.98 4.35
N ASN A 197 -7.40 3.12 3.81
CA ASN A 197 -6.20 2.49 4.31
C ASN A 197 -5.14 3.54 4.67
N LEU A 198 -4.27 3.21 5.63
CA LEU A 198 -3.14 4.04 6.02
C LEU A 198 -1.97 3.88 5.05
N ARG A 199 -1.45 5.01 4.56
CA ARG A 199 -0.30 5.06 3.67
C ARG A 199 0.73 6.07 4.16
N LYS A 200 2.01 5.74 3.94
CA LYS A 200 3.14 6.66 4.15
C LYS A 200 3.60 7.21 2.81
N THR A 201 3.84 8.51 2.79
CA THR A 201 4.40 9.24 1.64
C THR A 201 5.61 10.05 2.07
N SER A 202 6.34 10.63 1.13
CA SER A 202 7.43 11.57 1.44
C SER A 202 6.96 12.81 2.22
N ARG A 203 5.66 13.15 2.15
CA ARG A 203 5.06 14.31 2.83
C ARG A 203 4.47 14.00 4.20
N GLY A 204 4.48 12.72 4.62
CA GLY A 204 3.87 12.25 5.87
C GLY A 204 2.85 11.13 5.64
N TYR A 205 2.01 10.91 6.65
CA TYR A 205 0.97 9.87 6.65
C TYR A 205 -0.35 10.39 6.10
N VAL A 206 -1.03 9.55 5.31
CA VAL A 206 -2.32 9.84 4.70
C VAL A 206 -3.22 8.62 4.79
N LEU A 207 -4.49 8.85 5.13
CA LEU A 207 -5.56 7.88 4.99
C LEU A 207 -6.21 8.11 3.63
N SER A 208 -6.17 7.12 2.73
CA SER A 208 -6.70 7.26 1.37
C SER A 208 -7.52 6.05 0.96
N CYS A 209 -8.57 6.29 0.16
CA CYS A 209 -9.38 5.21 -0.39
C CYS A 209 -8.60 4.40 -1.44
N ASN A 210 -8.76 3.08 -1.44
CA ASN A 210 -8.14 2.18 -2.41
C ASN A 210 -9.02 1.87 -3.65
N ALA A 211 -10.31 2.25 -3.63
CA ALA A 211 -11.24 1.95 -4.71
C ALA A 211 -10.96 2.76 -5.99
N THR A 212 -11.22 2.11 -7.12
CA THR A 212 -11.17 2.71 -8.45
C THR A 212 -12.56 2.58 -9.08
N THR A 213 -13.22 3.71 -9.33
CA THR A 213 -14.57 3.77 -9.90
C THR A 213 -14.49 4.39 -11.30
N ALA A 214 -15.07 3.73 -12.30
CA ALA A 214 -15.16 4.23 -13.68
C ALA A 214 -13.80 4.68 -14.28
N GLY A 215 -12.72 3.94 -14.01
CA GLY A 215 -11.39 4.23 -14.53
C GLY A 215 -10.61 5.33 -13.79
N ALA A 216 -11.21 5.95 -12.77
CA ALA A 216 -10.56 6.94 -11.91
C ALA A 216 -10.45 6.45 -10.46
N ARG A 217 -9.34 6.78 -9.79
CA ARG A 217 -9.16 6.47 -8.36
C ARG A 217 -10.02 7.41 -7.52
N CYS A 218 -10.59 6.88 -6.43
CA CYS A 218 -11.32 7.69 -5.47
C CYS A 218 -10.41 8.81 -4.92
N THR A 219 -10.93 10.04 -4.85
CA THR A 219 -10.19 11.23 -4.41
C THR A 219 -10.20 11.44 -2.90
N TYR A 220 -10.82 10.54 -2.14
CA TYR A 220 -10.85 10.63 -0.68
C TYR A 220 -9.44 10.47 -0.10
N ALA A 221 -8.96 11.53 0.54
CA ALA A 221 -7.68 11.57 1.24
C ALA A 221 -7.79 12.44 2.49
N LEU A 222 -7.34 11.91 3.62
CA LEU A 222 -7.26 12.58 4.91
C LEU A 222 -5.80 12.58 5.38
N TRP A 223 -5.18 13.75 5.40
CA TRP A 223 -3.81 13.92 5.86
C TRP A 223 -3.74 13.87 7.39
N LEU A 224 -2.77 13.12 7.89
CA LEU A 224 -2.51 13.01 9.33
C LEU A 224 -1.44 14.03 9.76
N PRO A 225 -1.35 14.33 11.07
CA PRO A 225 -0.46 15.37 11.60
C PRO A 225 1.01 15.08 11.25
N LYS A 226 1.76 16.11 10.84
CA LYS A 226 3.19 15.99 10.47
C LYS A 226 4.10 15.84 11.69
N GLU A 227 3.55 16.16 12.85
CA GLU A 227 4.08 15.99 14.20
C GLU A 227 4.25 14.50 14.53
N SER A 228 3.53 13.62 13.83
CA SER A 228 3.70 12.17 13.96
C SER A 228 5.05 11.72 13.42
N ARG A 229 5.81 11.01 14.25
CA ARG A 229 7.02 10.27 13.87
C ARG A 229 6.64 8.97 13.17
N SER A 230 5.66 8.26 13.73
CA SER A 230 5.07 7.08 13.10
C SER A 230 3.59 6.96 13.43
N VAL A 231 2.82 6.41 12.49
CA VAL A 231 1.42 6.06 12.66
C VAL A 231 1.25 4.59 12.33
N SER A 232 0.45 3.88 13.12
CA SER A 232 0.06 2.50 12.86
C SER A 232 -1.42 2.31 13.10
N VAL A 233 -2.04 1.40 12.35
CA VAL A 233 -3.40 0.97 12.61
C VAL A 233 -3.35 -0.08 13.71
N GLY A 234 -4.23 0.01 14.71
CA GLY A 234 -4.39 -1.07 15.68
C GLY A 234 -4.85 -2.33 14.95
N THR A 235 -3.95 -3.30 14.81
CA THR A 235 -4.23 -4.62 14.25
C THR A 235 -4.05 -5.65 15.34
N ASP A 236 -5.01 -6.55 15.48
CA ASP A 236 -4.82 -7.76 16.26
C ASP A 236 -3.67 -8.55 15.61
N PRO A 237 -2.59 -8.86 16.33
CA PRO A 237 -1.51 -9.68 15.79
C PRO A 237 -1.93 -11.15 15.55
N ASN A 238 -3.16 -11.53 15.94
CA ASN A 238 -3.61 -12.92 15.99
C ASN A 238 -4.85 -13.22 15.10
N SER A 239 -4.89 -12.71 13.87
CA SER A 239 -5.84 -13.21 12.86
C SER A 239 -5.41 -14.53 12.21
N THR A 240 -4.32 -15.15 12.68
CA THR A 240 -4.11 -16.60 12.58
C THR A 240 -4.80 -17.22 13.80
N GLY A 241 -5.75 -18.12 13.57
CA GLY A 241 -6.65 -18.68 14.59
C GLY A 241 -6.00 -19.47 15.73
N GLU A 242 -5.17 -18.83 16.54
CA GLU A 242 -4.77 -19.28 17.86
C GLU A 242 -5.52 -18.43 18.89
N GLN A 243 -6.60 -19.02 19.39
CA GLN A 243 -7.31 -18.55 20.57
C GLN A 243 -6.35 -18.63 21.77
N THR A 244 -5.66 -17.54 22.05
CA THR A 244 -5.12 -17.30 23.38
C THR A 244 -6.30 -16.87 24.25
N GLU A 245 -6.72 -17.77 25.14
CA GLU A 245 -7.72 -17.52 26.17
C GLU A 245 -7.21 -16.42 27.11
N GLY A 246 -7.52 -15.18 26.74
CA GLY A 246 -7.03 -13.94 27.37
C GLY A 246 -7.23 -12.67 26.51
N GLY A 247 -7.48 -12.79 25.20
CA GLY A 247 -7.43 -11.68 24.23
C GLY A 247 -8.65 -10.75 24.07
N GLY A 248 -9.69 -10.85 24.90
CA GLY A 248 -10.94 -10.09 24.68
C GLY A 248 -10.88 -8.57 24.95
N GLN A 249 -9.89 -8.09 25.70
CA GLN A 249 -9.80 -6.68 26.09
C GLN A 249 -9.00 -5.80 25.10
N GLU A 250 -8.02 -6.37 24.38
CA GLU A 250 -7.16 -5.60 23.47
C GLU A 250 -7.82 -5.33 22.11
N GLU A 251 -8.60 -6.27 21.58
CA GLU A 251 -9.34 -6.11 20.32
C GLU A 251 -10.39 -4.97 20.42
N MET A 252 -11.08 -4.89 21.56
CA MET A 252 -12.01 -3.78 21.88
C MET A 252 -11.30 -2.42 22.04
N ALA A 253 -10.00 -2.39 22.35
CA ALA A 253 -9.25 -1.15 22.48
C ALA A 253 -8.88 -0.56 21.11
N SER A 254 -8.64 -1.41 20.10
CA SER A 254 -8.26 -1.03 18.74
C SER A 254 -9.42 -0.47 17.91
N LEU A 255 -10.67 -0.82 18.25
CA LEU A 255 -11.88 -0.33 17.59
C LEU A 255 -12.47 0.92 18.28
N CYS A 256 -13.06 1.80 17.48
CA CYS A 256 -13.78 2.96 17.98
C CYS A 256 -15.26 2.63 18.26
N ARG A 257 -15.64 2.49 19.53
CA ARG A 257 -17.05 2.22 19.92
C ARG A 257 -18.04 3.31 19.53
N ARG A 258 -17.61 4.55 19.33
CA ARG A 258 -18.48 5.66 18.91
C ARG A 258 -18.77 5.67 17.41
N CYS A 259 -17.84 5.18 16.59
CA CYS A 259 -17.94 5.26 15.14
C CYS A 259 -18.18 3.91 14.46
N SER A 260 -17.88 2.81 15.15
CA SER A 260 -18.22 1.46 14.72
C SER A 260 -19.69 1.18 15.02
N SER A 261 -20.46 0.81 14.02
CA SER A 261 -21.89 0.51 14.14
C SER A 261 -22.34 -0.49 13.07
N GLY A 262 -22.96 -1.61 13.47
CA GLY A 262 -23.38 -2.66 12.52
C GLY A 262 -22.21 -3.14 11.66
N ASP A 263 -22.38 -3.09 10.33
CA ASP A 263 -21.36 -3.50 9.35
C ASP A 263 -20.21 -2.48 9.16
N LYS A 264 -20.33 -1.29 9.76
CA LYS A 264 -19.28 -0.27 9.70
C LYS A 264 -18.30 -0.48 10.85
N THR A 265 -17.08 -0.89 10.50
CA THR A 265 -15.96 -0.97 11.46
C THR A 265 -15.06 0.26 11.33
N VAL A 266 -14.75 0.91 12.45
CA VAL A 266 -13.79 2.01 12.53
C VAL A 266 -12.68 1.68 13.52
N ARG A 267 -11.44 1.67 13.04
CA ARG A 267 -10.23 1.42 13.83
C ARG A 267 -9.62 2.73 14.34
N LYS A 268 -9.09 2.70 15.56
CA LYS A 268 -8.24 3.77 16.11
C LYS A 268 -6.84 3.68 15.51
N LEU A 269 -6.17 4.83 15.45
CA LEU A 269 -4.78 4.92 15.04
C LEU A 269 -3.90 5.14 16.27
N LYS A 270 -2.76 4.47 16.29
CA LYS A 270 -1.68 4.71 17.24
C LYS A 270 -0.68 5.67 16.62
N PHE A 271 -0.52 6.83 17.24
CA PHE A 271 0.44 7.88 16.90
C PHE A 271 1.63 7.80 17.86
N VAL A 272 2.84 7.89 17.32
CA VAL A 272 4.06 8.15 18.07
C VAL A 272 4.57 9.51 17.64
N TRP A 273 4.76 10.43 18.57
CA TRP A 273 5.07 11.82 18.28
C TRP A 273 6.57 12.09 18.15
N LYS A 274 6.93 13.14 17.43
CA LYS A 274 8.29 13.69 17.51
C LYS A 274 8.48 14.35 18.89
N PRO A 275 9.67 14.26 19.51
CA PRO A 275 9.91 14.89 20.81
C PRO A 275 9.60 16.40 20.75
N GLY A 276 8.74 16.88 21.65
CA GLY A 276 8.38 18.30 21.77
C GLY A 276 7.47 18.85 20.67
N SER A 277 6.95 18.03 19.75
CA SER A 277 6.08 18.50 18.66
C SER A 277 4.59 18.57 19.01
N VAL A 278 4.20 18.10 20.19
CA VAL A 278 2.81 18.03 20.64
C VAL A 278 2.68 18.57 22.07
N PRO A 279 1.50 19.08 22.46
CA PRO A 279 1.24 19.47 23.84
C PRO A 279 1.48 18.34 24.86
N PRO A 280 1.81 18.66 26.13
CA PRO A 280 2.19 17.67 27.14
C PRO A 280 1.14 16.56 27.39
N HIS A 281 -0.15 16.83 27.19
CA HIS A 281 -1.23 15.87 27.41
C HIS A 281 -1.28 14.71 26.42
N TYR A 282 -0.56 14.79 25.30
CA TYR A 282 -0.48 13.70 24.31
C TYR A 282 0.58 12.63 24.66
N GLY A 283 1.47 12.90 25.63
CA GLY A 283 2.55 11.98 25.98
C GLY A 283 3.47 11.62 24.79
N ARG A 284 4.11 10.45 24.86
CA ARG A 284 4.98 9.92 23.78
C ARG A 284 4.18 9.19 22.69
N GLU A 285 3.11 8.51 23.10
CA GLU A 285 2.23 7.74 22.24
C GLU A 285 0.78 8.12 22.53
N TYR A 286 -0.04 8.18 21.48
CA TYR A 286 -1.45 8.51 21.60
C TYR A 286 -2.28 7.57 20.72
N VAL A 287 -3.38 7.04 21.24
CA VAL A 287 -4.30 6.17 20.50
C VAL A 287 -5.66 6.84 20.42
N GLY A 288 -6.10 7.19 19.21
CA GLY A 288 -7.31 7.98 19.00
C GLY A 288 -8.07 7.64 17.72
N CYS A 289 -9.35 7.99 17.68
CA CYS A 289 -10.19 7.86 16.49
C CYS A 289 -10.16 9.15 15.68
N VAL A 290 -9.64 9.11 14.45
CA VAL A 290 -9.56 10.30 13.59
C VAL A 290 -10.91 10.92 13.19
N LEU A 291 -12.02 10.21 13.43
CA LEU A 291 -13.37 10.67 13.07
C LEU A 291 -14.08 11.42 14.20
N CYS A 292 -13.99 10.94 15.44
CA CYS A 292 -14.77 11.47 16.59
C CYS A 292 -13.93 11.99 17.75
N ASP A 293 -12.61 11.95 17.65
CA ASP A 293 -11.71 12.49 18.67
C ASP A 293 -11.52 13.99 18.46
N ASP A 294 -12.33 14.79 19.16
CA ASP A 294 -12.35 16.24 18.97
C ASP A 294 -11.07 16.91 19.46
N MET A 295 -10.43 16.38 20.50
CA MET A 295 -9.16 16.90 21.02
C MET A 295 -8.06 16.69 19.98
N LEU A 296 -7.91 15.47 19.46
CA LEU A 296 -6.94 15.17 18.40
C LEU A 296 -7.19 16.01 17.15
N ARG A 297 -8.46 16.18 16.74
CA ARG A 297 -8.80 16.93 15.53
C ARG A 297 -8.57 18.42 15.66
N SER A 298 -8.91 19.01 16.80
CA SER A 298 -8.76 20.44 17.06
C SER A 298 -7.30 20.82 17.25
N ASP A 299 -6.58 20.14 18.14
CA ASP A 299 -5.18 20.47 18.46
C ASP A 299 -4.23 20.23 17.28
N MET A 300 -4.47 19.17 16.49
CA MET A 300 -3.60 18.81 15.37
C MET A 300 -4.13 19.29 14.01
N GLY A 301 -5.24 20.03 13.99
CA GLY A 301 -5.82 20.60 12.77
C GLY A 301 -6.28 19.57 11.72
N ILE A 302 -6.75 18.39 12.14
CA ILE A 302 -7.24 17.34 11.24
C ILE A 302 -8.59 17.73 10.65
N ARG A 303 -8.62 18.04 9.35
CA ARG A 303 -9.84 18.42 8.62
C ARG A 303 -10.36 17.26 7.77
N LEU A 304 -11.55 16.76 8.12
CA LEU A 304 -12.23 15.73 7.34
C LEU A 304 -12.69 16.31 5.98
N PRO A 305 -12.43 15.62 4.85
CA PRO A 305 -12.98 16.02 3.56
C PRO A 305 -14.51 16.09 3.60
N PRO A 306 -15.14 17.09 2.96
CA PRO A 306 -16.59 17.22 2.93
C PRO A 306 -17.23 16.01 2.24
N PRO A 307 -18.39 15.53 2.70
CA PRO A 307 -19.10 14.44 2.03
C PRO A 307 -19.47 14.84 0.57
N PRO A 308 -19.53 13.88 -0.36
CA PRO A 308 -19.68 14.15 -1.80
C PRO A 308 -20.95 14.94 -2.13
N ASN A 309 -22.01 14.81 -1.33
CA ASN A 309 -23.27 15.53 -1.52
C ASN A 309 -23.23 17.03 -1.15
N GLN A 310 -22.12 17.56 -0.65
CA GLN A 310 -21.98 18.99 -0.34
C GLN A 310 -21.08 19.76 -1.31
N VAL A 311 -20.49 19.08 -2.31
CA VAL A 311 -19.91 19.79 -3.45
C VAL A 311 -21.07 20.24 -4.33
N ARG A 312 -21.69 21.37 -3.99
CA ARG A 312 -22.56 22.10 -4.92
C ARG A 312 -21.79 22.24 -6.21
N THR A 313 -22.16 21.45 -7.21
CA THR A 313 -21.84 21.74 -8.59
C THR A 313 -22.28 23.18 -8.78
N ARG A 314 -21.33 24.07 -9.13
CA ARG A 314 -21.68 25.36 -9.70
C ARG A 314 -22.49 25.03 -10.95
N GLN A 315 -23.80 24.96 -10.82
CA GLN A 315 -24.70 24.91 -11.95
C GLN A 315 -24.37 26.14 -12.80
N PRO A 316 -23.98 25.97 -14.07
CA PRO A 316 -23.91 27.13 -14.95
C PRO A 316 -25.31 27.73 -14.99
N ASN A 317 -25.39 28.96 -14.52
CA ASN A 317 -26.61 29.75 -14.38
C ASN A 317 -27.37 29.74 -15.73
N ARG A 318 -28.45 28.94 -15.82
CA ARG A 318 -29.36 28.89 -16.97
C ARG A 318 -30.71 29.48 -16.54
N GLN A 319 -30.73 30.80 -16.41
CA GLN A 319 -31.91 31.65 -16.43
C GLN A 319 -31.43 32.96 -17.08
N GLY A 320 -31.92 33.46 -18.20
CA GLY A 320 -32.91 33.01 -19.18
C GLY A 320 -33.03 34.17 -20.18
N ARG A 321 -33.26 33.88 -21.47
CA ARG A 321 -34.03 34.80 -22.33
C ARG A 321 -34.54 34.06 -23.55
N VAL A 322 -35.86 34.09 -23.65
CA VAL A 322 -36.71 33.80 -24.80
C VAL A 322 -36.24 34.62 -26.01
N GLN A 323 -36.21 34.03 -27.21
CA GLN A 323 -36.92 34.51 -28.41
C GLN A 323 -36.31 33.92 -29.71
N GLY A 324 -37.13 33.12 -30.42
CA GLY A 324 -37.19 33.13 -31.88
C GLY A 324 -36.25 32.21 -32.67
N GLY A 325 -36.84 31.46 -33.61
CA GLY A 325 -36.21 31.24 -34.91
C GLY A 325 -35.92 29.80 -35.31
N ARG A 326 -36.81 29.25 -36.16
CA ARG A 326 -36.55 28.10 -37.03
C ARG A 326 -35.44 28.46 -38.04
N GLY A 327 -34.56 27.51 -38.37
CA GLY A 327 -33.67 27.69 -39.53
C GLY A 327 -32.63 26.59 -39.72
N ARG A 328 -32.79 25.81 -40.80
CA ARG A 328 -31.84 24.83 -41.32
C ARG A 328 -30.66 25.53 -41.99
N GLY A 329 -29.45 24.97 -41.92
CA GLY A 329 -28.32 25.43 -42.73
C GLY A 329 -27.09 24.53 -42.65
N ARG A 330 -26.71 23.93 -43.78
CA ARG A 330 -25.51 23.14 -44.04
C ARG A 330 -24.34 24.05 -44.48
N GLY A 331 -23.10 23.66 -44.20
CA GLY A 331 -21.85 24.18 -44.81
C GLY A 331 -20.69 24.07 -43.80
N ARG A 332 -19.63 23.26 -43.97
CA ARG A 332 -18.53 23.21 -44.95
C ARG A 332 -17.67 24.49 -45.05
N GLY A 333 -16.37 24.33 -44.80
CA GLY A 333 -15.27 25.30 -45.06
C GLY A 333 -14.78 25.98 -43.77
N ALA A 334 -13.58 25.71 -43.24
CA ALA A 334 -12.21 25.98 -43.73
C ALA A 334 -11.65 27.34 -43.25
N ALA A 335 -10.34 27.31 -42.97
CA ALA A 335 -9.38 28.42 -42.83
C ALA A 335 -9.29 29.17 -41.48
N ALA A 336 -8.20 28.84 -40.79
CA ALA A 336 -7.19 29.76 -40.23
C ALA A 336 -7.44 31.28 -40.35
N ALA A 337 -7.30 31.99 -39.22
CA ALA A 337 -6.43 33.16 -39.14
C ALA A 337 -6.15 33.57 -37.70
N ASN A 338 -4.86 33.76 -37.46
CA ASN A 338 -4.21 34.36 -36.31
C ASN A 338 -4.54 35.86 -36.25
N ARG A 339 -5.01 36.40 -35.11
CA ARG A 339 -4.78 37.82 -34.75
C ARG A 339 -4.65 38.01 -33.24
N VAL A 340 -3.46 38.49 -32.91
CA VAL A 340 -3.05 39.20 -31.69
C VAL A 340 -3.89 40.47 -31.54
N ALA A 341 -4.33 40.77 -30.31
CA ALA A 341 -4.16 42.06 -29.61
C ALA A 341 -5.36 42.44 -28.73
N SER A 342 -5.00 42.98 -27.57
CA SER A 342 -5.74 43.99 -26.79
C SER A 342 -6.80 43.49 -25.79
N ARG A 343 -6.29 43.34 -24.57
CA ARG A 343 -7.04 43.41 -23.30
C ARG A 343 -7.81 44.73 -23.22
N PRO A 344 -9.02 44.70 -22.63
CA PRO A 344 -9.36 45.68 -21.62
C PRO A 344 -9.57 45.02 -20.27
N ARG A 345 -9.05 45.71 -19.26
CA ARG A 345 -9.32 45.52 -17.84
C ARG A 345 -10.80 45.66 -17.55
N GLY A 346 -11.25 44.95 -16.52
CA GLY A 346 -12.43 45.35 -15.75
C GLY A 346 -13.37 44.20 -15.45
N ASN A 347 -13.02 43.35 -14.48
CA ASN A 347 -14.06 42.78 -13.63
C ASN A 347 -13.53 42.45 -12.24
N THR A 348 -13.58 43.47 -11.39
CA THR A 348 -13.96 43.48 -9.98
C THR A 348 -14.42 42.12 -9.42
N GLY A 349 -13.53 41.43 -8.72
CA GLY A 349 -13.82 40.34 -7.79
C GLY A 349 -12.99 40.57 -6.54
N GLY A 350 -13.63 41.04 -5.47
CA GLY A 350 -13.00 41.61 -4.28
C GLY A 350 -11.98 40.69 -3.62
N THR A 351 -10.70 41.00 -3.83
CA THR A 351 -9.64 40.44 -3.00
C THR A 351 -9.48 41.38 -1.81
N SER A 352 -9.87 40.93 -0.63
CA SER A 352 -9.56 41.62 0.62
C SER A 352 -8.07 41.52 0.91
N CYS A 353 -7.49 42.59 1.46
CA CYS A 353 -6.12 42.61 1.89
C CYS A 353 -5.88 41.55 2.97
N TYR A 354 -4.96 40.62 2.76
CA TYR A 354 -4.68 39.55 3.72
C TYR A 354 -4.07 40.04 5.04
N LYS A 355 -3.55 41.28 5.11
CA LYS A 355 -3.03 41.87 6.34
C LYS A 355 -4.14 42.48 7.22
N CYS A 356 -5.03 43.31 6.65
CA CYS A 356 -6.01 44.07 7.41
C CYS A 356 -7.49 43.70 7.12
N GLY A 357 -7.73 42.79 6.18
CA GLY A 357 -9.07 42.34 5.79
C GLY A 357 -9.89 43.33 4.96
N GLN A 358 -9.41 44.55 4.73
CA GLN A 358 -10.15 45.56 3.96
C GLN A 358 -10.05 45.35 2.44
N THR A 359 -11.11 45.67 1.70
CA THR A 359 -11.15 45.57 0.23
C THR A 359 -10.66 46.87 -0.42
N GLY A 360 -10.12 46.78 -1.63
CA GLY A 360 -9.67 47.94 -2.42
C GLY A 360 -8.15 48.08 -2.56
N HIS A 361 -7.36 47.28 -1.87
CA HIS A 361 -5.90 47.18 -2.05
C HIS A 361 -5.39 45.76 -1.79
N PHE A 362 -4.22 45.42 -2.34
CA PHE A 362 -3.51 44.18 -2.04
C PHE A 362 -2.59 44.34 -0.83
N ALA A 363 -2.16 43.24 -0.21
CA ALA A 363 -1.31 43.23 0.99
C ALA A 363 0.00 44.04 0.84
N ASN A 364 0.49 44.20 -0.39
CA ASN A 364 1.71 44.96 -0.70
C ASN A 364 1.48 46.48 -0.80
N SER A 365 0.24 46.93 -0.73
CA SER A 365 -0.16 48.34 -0.80
C SER A 365 -1.00 48.73 0.42
N CYS A 366 -0.76 48.08 1.55
CA CYS A 366 -1.49 48.35 2.79
C CYS A 366 -0.99 49.66 3.42
N PRO A 367 -1.85 50.66 3.68
CA PRO A 367 -1.44 51.92 4.30
C PRO A 367 -1.01 51.77 5.76
N ASN A 368 -1.43 50.69 6.44
CA ASN A 368 -1.03 50.35 7.81
C ASN A 368 0.17 49.39 7.81
N ASN A 369 1.23 49.71 7.07
CA ASN A 369 2.28 48.74 6.75
C ASN A 369 2.92 48.08 7.97
#